data_AF-A0A6A6Y1Q6-F1
#
_entry.id   AF-A0A6A6Y1Q6-F1
#
_cell.length_a   1.000
_cell.length_b   1.000
_cell.length_c   1.000
_cell.angle_alpha   90.00
_cell.angle_beta   90.00
_cell.angle_gamma   90.00
#
_symmetry.space_group_name_H-M   'P 1'
#
loop_
_entity.id
_entity.type
_entity.pdbx_description
1 polymer ?
#
loop_
_entity_poly.entity_id
_entity_poly.type
_entity_poly.pdbx_seq_one_letter_code
_entity_poly.pdbx_strand_id
1 'polypeptide(L)'
;MQNSLFTNLIILLSFFHLNVFAGPTVEKYPAVLAVRQTTSNAQCADYSRIANLSTIGANATYRSLFLQASPRGTFADADMLNAAIAKLPKLTKDAGLNKACGNLTTVAFVEAEKNFTQGVVAQFSGLVPTGIRAGPEVALIVGFIVVGFCGMFVFV
;
A
#
# COMPACT_ATOMS: atom_id res chain seq x y z
N MET A 1 6.91 35.62 -40.26
CA MET A 1 6.06 35.82 -39.05
C MET A 1 5.10 34.64 -38.94
N GLN A 2 5.56 33.51 -38.42
CA GLN A 2 4.77 32.30 -38.21
C GLN A 2 5.50 31.56 -37.09
N ASN A 3 4.79 31.24 -36.00
CA ASN A 3 5.22 30.51 -34.78
C ASN A 3 4.98 31.25 -33.45
N SER A 4 4.45 32.49 -33.45
CA SER A 4 4.06 33.14 -32.18
C SER A 4 2.94 32.38 -31.46
N LEU A 5 1.96 31.84 -32.21
CA LEU A 5 0.84 31.09 -31.62
C LEU A 5 1.29 29.76 -31.00
N PHE A 6 2.22 29.05 -31.64
CA PHE A 6 2.70 27.75 -31.16
C PHE A 6 3.59 27.89 -29.93
N THR A 7 4.46 28.91 -29.90
CA THR A 7 5.31 29.20 -28.75
C THR A 7 4.50 29.58 -27.51
N ASN A 8 3.44 30.39 -27.67
CA ASN A 8 2.56 30.75 -26.57
C ASN A 8 1.78 29.54 -26.03
N LEU A 9 1.37 28.61 -26.90
CA LEU A 9 0.70 27.37 -26.50
C LEU A 9 1.62 26.49 -25.64
N ILE A 10 2.89 26.30 -26.05
CA ILE A 10 3.87 25.49 -25.32
C ILE A 10 4.17 26.11 -23.94
N ILE A 11 4.29 27.44 -23.86
CA ILE A 11 4.51 28.15 -22.59
C ILE A 11 3.31 27.94 -21.66
N LEU A 12 2.08 28.08 -22.17
CA LEU A 12 0.86 27.84 -21.40
C LEU A 12 0.77 26.40 -20.86
N LEU A 13 1.11 25.41 -21.69
CA LEU A 13 1.12 24.00 -21.29
C LEU A 13 2.14 23.70 -20.17
N SER A 14 3.29 24.37 -20.21
CA SER A 14 4.35 24.25 -19.19
C SER A 14 3.89 24.74 -17.81
N PHE A 15 3.07 25.79 -17.75
CA PHE A 15 2.48 26.28 -16.49
C PHE A 15 1.43 25.33 -15.89
N PHE A 16 0.74 24.53 -16.70
CA PHE A 16 -0.22 23.54 -16.21
C PHE A 16 0.43 22.30 -15.58
N HIS A 17 1.72 22.03 -15.83
CA HIS A 17 2.44 20.93 -15.18
C HIS A 17 2.74 21.17 -13.68
N LEU A 18 2.72 22.43 -13.23
CA LEU A 18 3.03 22.76 -11.83
C LEU A 18 1.85 22.58 -10.86
N ASN A 19 0.63 22.35 -11.36
CA ASN A 19 -0.59 22.30 -10.53
C ASN A 19 -1.06 20.88 -10.16
N VAL A 20 -0.32 19.82 -10.52
CA VAL A 20 -0.70 18.40 -10.23
C VAL A 20 -0.07 17.88 -8.92
N PHE A 21 0.12 18.74 -7.91
CA PHE A 21 0.59 18.30 -6.59
C PHE A 21 -0.17 18.94 -5.42
N ALA A 22 -1.48 19.09 -5.55
CA ALA A 22 -2.37 19.42 -4.44
C ALA A 22 -3.47 18.34 -4.33
N GLY A 23 -3.05 17.10 -4.10
CA GLY A 23 -3.96 16.09 -3.55
C GLY A 23 -4.28 16.47 -2.09
N PRO A 24 -5.53 16.34 -1.63
CA PRO A 24 -5.88 16.66 -0.26
C PRO A 24 -5.14 15.73 0.71
N THR A 25 -4.23 16.27 1.52
CA THR A 25 -3.63 15.61 2.68
C THR A 25 -4.67 15.53 3.81
N VAL A 26 -5.77 14.83 3.57
CA VAL A 26 -6.62 14.39 4.68
C VAL A 26 -5.90 13.19 5.26
N GLU A 27 -5.26 13.35 6.42
CA GLU A 27 -4.88 12.22 7.26
C GLU A 27 -6.17 11.46 7.61
N LYS A 28 -6.53 10.51 6.74
CA LYS A 28 -7.79 9.76 6.80
C LYS A 28 -7.81 8.78 7.98
N TYR A 29 -6.67 8.62 8.66
CA TYR A 29 -6.47 7.67 9.74
C TYR A 29 -5.66 8.32 10.86
N PRO A 30 -6.30 8.92 11.87
CA PRO A 30 -5.58 9.43 13.03
C PRO A 30 -4.86 8.26 13.70
N ALA A 31 -3.53 8.36 13.85
CA ALA A 31 -2.73 7.37 14.56
C ALA A 31 -3.03 7.46 16.07
N VAL A 32 -4.09 6.79 16.52
CA VAL A 32 -4.42 6.69 17.94
C VAL A 32 -3.46 5.68 18.58
N LEU A 33 -2.40 6.19 19.20
CA LEU A 33 -1.45 5.40 19.97
C LEU A 33 -2.07 5.06 21.34
N ALA A 34 -2.82 3.97 21.41
CA ALA A 34 -3.22 3.41 22.70
C ALA A 34 -2.02 2.71 23.36
N VAL A 35 -1.73 3.04 24.62
CA VAL A 35 -0.67 2.38 25.41
C VAL A 35 -1.08 0.91 25.63
N ARG A 36 -0.37 -0.01 24.97
CA ARG A 36 -0.60 -1.48 25.03
C ARG A 36 0.40 -2.21 25.93
N GLN A 37 1.07 -1.53 26.86
CA GLN A 37 1.99 -2.20 27.80
C GLN A 37 1.20 -2.99 28.85
N THR A 38 0.52 -4.04 28.43
CA THR A 38 0.18 -5.18 29.28
C THR A 38 1.42 -6.05 29.39
N THR A 39 1.75 -6.48 30.60
CA THR A 39 2.81 -7.44 30.96
C THR A 39 2.61 -8.80 30.27
N SER A 40 2.74 -8.85 28.96
CA SER A 40 2.77 -10.07 28.16
C SER A 40 4.20 -10.28 27.70
N ASN A 41 4.68 -11.53 27.78
CA ASN A 41 5.98 -11.96 27.28
C ASN A 41 6.31 -11.26 25.94
N ALA A 42 7.38 -10.44 25.91
CA ALA A 42 7.71 -9.58 24.77
C ALA A 42 7.81 -10.39 23.46
N GLN A 43 8.29 -11.63 23.55
CA GLN A 43 8.41 -12.54 22.41
C GLN A 43 7.04 -12.97 21.84
N CYS A 44 6.01 -13.12 22.68
CA CYS A 44 4.65 -13.42 22.21
C CYS A 44 4.00 -12.22 21.52
N ALA A 45 4.27 -11.00 22.01
CA ALA A 45 3.80 -9.78 21.39
C ALA A 45 4.46 -9.53 20.03
N ASP A 46 5.76 -9.79 19.92
CA ASP A 46 6.47 -9.72 18.64
C ASP A 46 5.98 -10.79 17.66
N TYR A 47 5.72 -12.01 18.14
CA TYR A 47 5.17 -13.07 17.30
C TYR A 47 3.76 -12.73 16.80
N SER A 48 2.87 -12.21 17.65
CA SER A 48 1.52 -11.80 17.22
C SER A 48 1.58 -10.66 16.20
N ARG A 49 2.49 -9.70 16.37
CA ARG A 49 2.70 -8.61 15.41
C ARG A 49 3.21 -9.12 14.07
N ILE A 50 4.21 -10.00 14.08
CA ILE A 50 4.78 -10.58 12.85
C ILE A 50 3.76 -11.46 12.14
N ALA A 51 2.99 -12.26 12.89
CA ALA A 51 1.89 -13.06 12.36
C ALA A 51 0.88 -12.15 11.63
N ASN A 52 0.36 -11.12 12.29
CA ASN A 52 -0.60 -10.20 11.67
C ASN A 52 -0.05 -9.44 10.45
N LEU A 53 1.20 -8.96 10.50
CA LEU A 53 1.80 -8.27 9.35
C LEU A 53 2.04 -9.22 8.18
N SER A 54 2.40 -10.47 8.45
CA SER A 54 2.60 -11.47 7.39
C SER A 54 1.29 -11.91 6.75
N THR A 55 0.18 -12.03 7.50
CA THR A 55 -1.14 -12.39 6.91
C THR A 55 -1.64 -11.28 5.99
N ILE A 56 -1.43 -10.02 6.38
CA ILE A 56 -1.69 -8.86 5.52
C ILE A 56 -0.78 -8.88 4.30
N GLY A 57 0.52 -9.11 4.48
CA GLY A 57 1.50 -9.07 3.41
C GLY A 57 1.36 -10.20 2.38
N ALA A 58 0.93 -11.40 2.82
CA ALA A 58 0.79 -12.58 1.99
C ALA A 58 -0.53 -12.61 1.19
N ASN A 59 -1.53 -11.80 1.57
CA ASN A 59 -2.78 -11.67 0.84
C ASN A 59 -2.78 -10.36 0.01
N ALA A 60 -2.92 -10.48 -1.31
CA ALA A 60 -2.88 -9.33 -2.21
C ALA A 60 -3.94 -8.26 -1.91
N THR A 61 -5.13 -8.67 -1.45
CA THR A 61 -6.24 -7.76 -1.11
C THR A 61 -5.95 -6.99 0.18
N TYR A 62 -5.47 -7.67 1.22
CA TYR A 62 -5.10 -6.99 2.47
C TYR A 62 -3.90 -6.07 2.26
N ARG A 63 -2.93 -6.53 1.46
CA ARG A 63 -1.75 -5.76 1.11
C ARG A 63 -2.08 -4.48 0.35
N SER A 64 -2.92 -4.55 -0.69
CA SER A 64 -3.26 -3.38 -1.49
C SER A 64 -3.98 -2.31 -0.67
N LEU A 65 -4.91 -2.72 0.19
CA LEU A 65 -5.63 -1.81 1.07
C LEU A 65 -4.72 -1.19 2.14
N PHE A 66 -3.83 -1.99 2.73
CA PHE A 66 -2.85 -1.49 3.69
C PHE A 66 -1.92 -0.44 3.05
N LEU A 67 -1.39 -0.73 1.84
CA LEU A 67 -0.51 0.17 1.11
C LEU A 67 -1.22 1.44 0.65
N GLN A 68 -2.50 1.36 0.30
CA GLN A 68 -3.31 2.52 -0.06
C GLN A 68 -3.64 3.40 1.15
N ALA A 69 -3.82 2.78 2.32
CA ALA A 69 -4.18 3.50 3.54
C ALA A 69 -2.98 4.17 4.23
N SER A 70 -1.79 3.61 4.06
CA SER A 70 -0.62 4.04 4.80
C SER A 70 -0.09 5.42 4.37
N PRO A 71 0.20 6.31 5.32
CA PRO A 71 0.80 7.62 5.02
C PRO A 71 2.32 7.54 4.78
N ARG A 72 2.97 6.40 5.03
CA ARG A 72 4.45 6.26 5.00
C ARG A 72 5.05 5.97 3.62
N GLY A 73 4.20 5.72 2.63
CA GLY A 73 4.62 5.42 1.26
C GLY A 73 4.78 3.92 0.99
N THR A 74 4.43 3.53 -0.23
CA THR A 74 4.25 2.12 -0.61
C THR A 74 5.52 1.27 -0.50
N PHE A 75 6.71 1.82 -0.76
CA PHE A 75 7.97 1.09 -0.70
C PHE A 75 8.35 0.69 0.73
N ALA A 76 8.32 1.63 1.68
CA ALA A 76 8.67 1.37 3.07
C ALA A 76 7.73 0.35 3.71
N ASP A 77 6.42 0.46 3.42
CA ASP A 77 5.43 -0.49 3.90
C ASP A 77 5.54 -1.85 3.22
N ALA A 78 5.83 -1.89 1.92
CA ALA A 78 6.09 -3.13 1.21
C ALA A 78 7.27 -3.89 1.80
N ASP A 79 8.36 -3.20 2.12
CA ASP A 79 9.55 -3.78 2.75
C ASP A 79 9.26 -4.29 4.16
N MET A 80 8.49 -3.53 4.95
CA MET A 80 8.05 -3.97 6.28
C MET A 80 7.24 -5.28 6.20
N LEU A 81 6.28 -5.35 5.28
CA LEU A 81 5.45 -6.56 5.09
C LEU A 81 6.30 -7.74 4.59
N ASN A 82 7.22 -7.51 3.65
CA ASN A 82 8.12 -8.54 3.14
C ASN A 82 9.05 -9.07 4.24
N ALA A 83 9.59 -8.18 5.08
CA ALA A 83 10.41 -8.57 6.22
C ALA A 83 9.62 -9.39 7.25
N ALA A 84 8.34 -9.09 7.46
CA ALA A 84 7.48 -9.87 8.33
C ALA A 84 7.23 -11.28 7.78
N ILE A 85 6.94 -11.41 6.49
CA ILE A 85 6.78 -12.71 5.80
C ILE A 85 8.05 -13.55 5.93
N ALA A 86 9.23 -12.95 5.73
CA ALA A 86 10.51 -13.65 5.84
C ALA A 86 10.83 -14.13 7.27
N LYS A 87 10.35 -13.40 8.30
CA LYS A 87 10.60 -13.74 9.71
C LYS A 87 9.65 -14.82 10.24
N LEU A 88 8.44 -14.92 9.70
CA LEU A 88 7.41 -15.82 10.21
C LEU A 88 7.82 -17.31 10.29
N PRO A 89 8.46 -17.91 9.26
CA PRO A 89 8.82 -19.34 9.31
C PRO A 89 9.74 -19.71 10.47
N LYS A 90 10.57 -18.77 10.95
CA LYS A 90 11.47 -19.01 12.09
C LYS A 90 10.68 -19.06 13.41
N LEU A 91 9.67 -18.20 13.55
CA LEU A 91 8.85 -18.11 14.76
C LEU A 91 7.82 -19.24 14.83
N THR A 92 7.22 -19.61 13.70
CA THR A 92 6.25 -20.71 13.64
C THR A 92 6.90 -22.09 13.83
N LYS A 93 8.20 -22.23 13.54
CA LYS A 93 8.94 -23.48 13.79
C LYS A 93 9.52 -23.58 15.22
N ASP A 94 9.45 -22.51 16.00
CA ASP A 94 9.94 -22.52 17.38
C ASP A 94 8.92 -23.22 18.30
N ALA A 95 9.24 -24.45 18.69
CA ALA A 95 8.40 -25.26 19.56
C ALA A 95 8.31 -24.69 20.99
N GLY A 96 9.33 -23.97 21.47
CA GLY A 96 9.31 -23.32 22.78
C GLY A 96 8.38 -22.11 22.77
N LEU A 97 8.45 -21.31 21.71
CA LEU A 97 7.60 -20.12 21.55
C LEU A 97 6.13 -20.49 21.31
N ASN A 98 5.84 -21.48 20.47
CA ASN A 98 4.46 -21.95 20.25
C ASN A 98 3.85 -22.59 21.51
N LYS A 99 4.66 -23.19 22.39
CA LYS A 99 4.16 -23.70 23.69
C LYS A 99 3.84 -22.56 24.67
N ALA A 100 4.59 -21.47 24.64
CA ALA A 100 4.38 -20.33 25.53
C ALA A 100 3.28 -19.37 25.06
N CYS A 101 3.15 -19.17 23.75
CA CYS A 101 2.27 -18.16 23.14
C CYS A 101 1.08 -18.76 22.37
N GLY A 102 1.08 -20.07 22.10
CA GLY A 102 0.13 -20.71 21.19
C GLY A 102 0.46 -20.50 19.71
N ASN A 103 -0.37 -21.07 18.84
CA ASN A 103 -0.26 -20.87 17.39
C ASN A 103 -0.90 -19.54 16.97
N LEU A 104 -0.13 -18.46 17.12
CA LEU A 104 -0.57 -17.10 16.80
C LEU A 104 -0.80 -16.87 15.30
N THR A 105 -0.25 -17.72 14.42
CA THR A 105 -0.49 -17.61 12.98
C THR A 105 -1.94 -17.95 12.62
N THR A 106 -2.49 -19.03 13.19
CA THR A 106 -3.90 -19.40 12.97
C THR A 106 -4.84 -18.33 13.49
N VAL A 107 -4.55 -17.77 14.68
CA VAL A 107 -5.34 -16.68 15.26
C VAL A 107 -5.30 -15.45 14.36
N ALA A 108 -4.12 -15.07 13.87
CA ALA A 108 -3.96 -13.92 12.97
C ALA A 108 -4.75 -14.07 11.66
N PHE A 109 -4.89 -15.28 11.11
CA PHE A 109 -5.73 -15.51 9.93
C PHE A 109 -7.22 -15.31 10.22
N VAL A 110 -7.72 -15.94 11.29
CA VAL A 110 -9.15 -15.85 11.68
C VAL A 110 -9.54 -14.42 12.05
N GLU A 111 -8.69 -13.73 12.81
CA GLU A 111 -8.94 -12.34 13.19
C GLU A 111 -8.82 -11.39 12.00
N ALA A 112 -7.90 -11.64 11.06
CA ALA A 112 -7.79 -10.85 9.84
C ALA A 112 -9.06 -10.93 8.99
N GLU A 113 -9.63 -12.13 8.81
CA GLU A 113 -10.89 -12.30 8.07
C GLU A 113 -12.06 -11.58 8.76
N LYS A 114 -12.19 -11.77 10.08
CA LYS A 114 -13.24 -11.10 10.86
C LYS A 114 -13.11 -9.57 10.78
N ASN A 115 -11.91 -9.03 10.98
CA ASN A 115 -11.68 -7.59 10.92
C ASN A 115 -11.89 -7.05 9.50
N PHE A 116 -11.53 -7.83 8.48
CA PHE A 116 -11.75 -7.46 7.10
C PHE A 116 -13.25 -7.32 6.75
N THR A 117 -14.10 -8.22 7.26
CA THR A 117 -15.56 -8.07 7.07
C THR A 117 -16.13 -6.81 7.71
N GLN A 118 -15.42 -6.22 8.68
CA GLN A 118 -15.75 -4.95 9.32
C GLN A 118 -15.07 -3.74 8.64
N GLY A 119 -14.37 -3.95 7.52
CA GLY A 119 -13.63 -2.89 6.81
C GLY A 119 -12.39 -2.41 7.55
N VAL A 120 -11.77 -3.28 8.37
CA VAL A 120 -10.58 -2.97 9.17
C VAL A 120 -9.40 -3.82 8.69
N VAL A 121 -8.27 -3.17 8.40
CA VAL A 121 -7.00 -3.82 8.06
C VAL A 121 -5.90 -3.22 8.94
N ALA A 122 -5.28 -4.06 9.79
CA ALA A 122 -4.36 -3.63 10.83
C ALA A 122 -4.93 -2.51 11.72
N GLN A 123 -4.41 -1.29 11.56
CA GLN A 123 -4.77 -0.09 12.33
C GLN A 123 -5.71 0.84 11.56
N PHE A 124 -6.02 0.51 10.30
CA PHE A 124 -6.82 1.33 9.41
C PHE A 124 -8.26 0.79 9.38
N SER A 125 -9.24 1.67 9.58
CA SER A 125 -10.67 1.34 9.59
C SER A 125 -11.44 2.14 8.55
N GLY A 126 -12.60 1.66 8.13
CA GLY A 126 -13.40 2.32 7.09
C GLY A 126 -12.81 2.19 5.69
N LEU A 127 -12.06 1.12 5.45
CA LEU A 127 -11.49 0.80 4.15
C LEU A 127 -12.57 0.24 3.25
N VAL A 128 -12.87 0.96 2.18
CA VAL A 128 -13.68 0.45 1.08
C VAL A 128 -12.72 0.07 -0.04
N PRO A 129 -12.76 -1.15 -0.58
CA PRO A 129 -11.95 -1.51 -1.74
C PRO A 129 -12.31 -0.61 -2.91
N THR A 130 -11.48 0.37 -3.19
CA THR A 130 -11.62 1.20 -4.39
C THR A 130 -11.12 0.37 -5.57
N GLY A 131 -12.00 0.04 -6.50
CA GLY A 131 -11.59 -0.56 -7.77
C GLY A 131 -10.59 0.34 -8.50
N ILE A 132 -9.69 -0.26 -9.29
CA ILE A 132 -8.80 0.48 -10.18
C ILE A 132 -9.69 1.26 -11.16
N ARG A 133 -9.79 2.57 -10.96
CA ARG A 133 -10.53 3.45 -11.86
C ARG A 133 -9.64 3.77 -13.06
N ALA A 134 -9.62 2.87 -14.04
CA ALA A 134 -9.05 3.16 -15.35
C ALA A 134 -10.05 4.02 -16.12
N GLY A 135 -9.98 5.34 -15.91
CA GLY A 135 -10.79 6.29 -16.67
C GLY A 135 -10.30 6.42 -18.12
N PRO A 136 -11.10 7.06 -19.01
CA PRO A 136 -10.73 7.29 -20.40
C PRO A 136 -9.37 8.00 -20.57
N GLU A 137 -8.91 8.72 -19.54
CA GLU A 137 -7.63 9.44 -19.55
C GLU A 137 -6.43 8.48 -19.72
N VAL A 138 -6.51 7.26 -19.17
CA VAL A 138 -5.43 6.26 -19.29
C VAL A 138 -5.24 5.82 -20.73
N ALA A 139 -6.31 5.69 -21.51
CA ALA A 139 -6.24 5.30 -22.91
C ALA A 139 -5.53 6.37 -23.77
N LEU A 140 -5.75 7.66 -23.48
CA LEU A 140 -5.07 8.75 -24.18
C LEU A 140 -3.57 8.78 -23.88
N ILE A 141 -3.17 8.61 -22.60
CA ILE A 141 -1.76 8.60 -22.21
C ILE A 141 -1.02 7.41 -22.83
N VAL A 142 -1.59 6.21 -22.74
CA VAL A 142 -1.00 5.00 -23.32
C VAL A 142 -0.91 5.12 -24.84
N GLY A 143 -1.97 5.64 -25.49
CA GLY A 143 -1.98 5.88 -26.94
C GLY A 143 -0.86 6.84 -27.38
N PHE A 144 -0.64 7.92 -26.64
CA PHE A 144 0.41 8.89 -26.95
C PHE A 144 1.82 8.29 -26.84
N ILE A 145 2.07 7.47 -25.81
CA ILE A 145 3.35 6.77 -25.63
C ILE A 145 3.58 5.78 -26.78
N VAL A 146 2.57 4.99 -27.15
CA VAL A 146 2.69 4.00 -28.23
C VAL A 146 2.97 4.68 -29.57
N VAL A 147 2.22 5.74 -29.91
CA VAL A 147 2.44 6.48 -31.16
C VAL A 147 3.81 7.17 -31.17
N GLY A 148 4.24 7.74 -30.05
CA GLY A 148 5.55 8.38 -29.92
C GLY A 148 6.71 7.39 -30.10
N PHE A 149 6.65 6.23 -29.43
CA PHE A 149 7.68 5.20 -29.57
C PHE A 149 7.66 4.55 -30.95
N CYS A 150 6.50 4.17 -31.49
CA CYS A 150 6.41 3.61 -32.84
C CYS A 150 6.86 4.63 -33.91
N GLY A 151 6.53 5.91 -33.74
CA GLY A 151 6.98 6.97 -34.64
C GLY A 151 8.49 7.13 -34.65
N MET A 152 9.16 7.07 -33.49
CA MET A 152 10.63 7.15 -33.42
C MET A 152 11.33 5.97 -34.12
N PHE A 153 10.75 4.77 -34.09
CA PHE A 153 11.34 3.59 -34.74
C PHE A 153 11.09 3.50 -36.25
N VAL A 154 10.16 4.29 -36.81
CA VAL A 154 9.89 4.32 -38.26
C VAL A 154 10.80 5.31 -39.01
N PHE A 155 11.43 6.25 -38.30
CA PHE A 155 12.32 7.28 -38.86
C PHE A 155 13.82 7.04 -38.60
N VAL A 156 14.20 5.86 -38.10
CA VAL A 156 15.59 5.35 -38.05
C VAL A 156 15.72 4.22 -39.06
#